data_AF-A0A160TA83-F1
#
_entry.id   AF-A0A160TA83-F1
#
_cell.length_a   1.000
_cell.length_b   1.000
_cell.length_c   1.000
_cell.angle_alpha   90.00
_cell.angle_beta   90.00
_cell.angle_gamma   90.00
#
_symmetry.space_group_name_H-M   'P 1'
#
loop_
_entity.id
_entity.type
_entity.pdbx_description
1 polymer ?
#
loop_
_entity_poly.entity_id
_entity_poly.type
_entity_poly.pdbx_seq_one_letter_code
_entity_poly.pdbx_strand_id
1 'polypeptide(L)'
;MREYWVIDPRPGRQRADFFRLLPEGRYELFATEDDERVESGVLAGFWLNPAWLWEAEERDPLLTLMETRGLSAEATEQIQTLLRGSES
;
A
#
# COMPACT_ATOMS: atom_id res chain seq x y z
N MET A 1 -5.55 17.08 -10.97
CA MET A 1 -5.16 15.93 -10.12
C MET A 1 -4.68 16.49 -8.79
N ARG A 2 -5.09 16.00 -7.62
CA ARG A 2 -4.61 16.53 -6.31
C ARG A 2 -3.39 15.79 -5.78
N GLU A 3 -3.10 14.63 -6.34
CA GLU A 3 -2.04 13.71 -5.94
C GLU A 3 -1.56 12.99 -7.20
N TYR A 4 -0.27 12.64 -7.24
CA TYR A 4 0.35 11.93 -8.36
C TYR A 4 1.51 11.07 -7.87
N TRP A 5 1.50 9.79 -8.24
CA TRP A 5 2.53 8.82 -7.84
C TRP A 5 3.33 8.40 -9.07
N VAL A 6 4.67 8.44 -8.97
CA VAL A 6 5.60 7.98 -10.01
C VAL A 6 6.24 6.70 -9.55
N ILE A 7 5.95 5.59 -10.23
CA ILE A 7 6.50 4.28 -9.91
C ILE A 7 7.39 3.83 -11.08
N ASP A 8 8.66 3.57 -10.82
CA ASP A 8 9.63 3.04 -11.77
C ASP A 8 10.06 1.62 -11.36
N PRO A 9 9.42 0.57 -11.89
CA PRO A 9 9.68 -0.81 -11.50
C PRO A 9 10.89 -1.44 -12.22
N ARG A 10 11.65 -0.67 -13.00
CA ARG A 10 12.76 -1.23 -13.78
C ARG A 10 13.84 -1.79 -12.84
N PRO A 11 14.44 -2.96 -13.16
CA PRO A 11 15.54 -3.51 -12.39
C PRO A 11 16.68 -2.49 -12.21
N GLY A 12 17.14 -2.31 -10.97
CA GLY A 12 18.17 -1.34 -10.62
C GLY A 12 17.70 0.13 -10.56
N ARG A 13 16.38 0.38 -10.66
CA ARG A 13 15.79 1.72 -10.45
C ARG A 13 14.76 1.77 -9.31
N GLN A 14 13.86 0.77 -9.21
CA GLN A 14 12.93 0.53 -8.09
C GLN A 14 12.59 1.79 -7.25
N ARG A 15 12.02 2.78 -7.92
CA ARG A 15 11.80 4.13 -7.36
C ARG A 15 10.32 4.41 -7.25
N ALA A 16 9.89 5.03 -6.17
CA ALA A 16 8.51 5.44 -5.97
C ALA A 16 8.47 6.85 -5.38
N ASP A 17 8.11 7.85 -6.18
CA ASP A 17 7.88 9.20 -5.68
C ASP A 17 6.39 9.48 -5.50
N PHE A 18 6.04 10.13 -4.40
CA PHE A 18 4.68 10.50 -4.09
C PHE A 18 4.56 12.01 -4.02
N PHE A 19 3.72 12.59 -4.89
CA PHE A 19 3.52 14.03 -4.97
C PHE A 19 2.10 14.44 -4.60
N ARG A 20 1.97 15.59 -3.92
CA ARG A 20 0.68 16.23 -3.64
C ARG A 20 0.65 17.67 -4.13
N LEU A 21 -0.51 18.13 -4.56
CA LEU A 21 -0.74 19.50 -4.99
C LEU A 21 -0.94 20.40 -3.78
N LEU A 22 -0.05 21.39 -3.64
CA LEU A 22 -0.17 22.43 -2.63
C LEU A 22 -1.21 23.50 -3.02
N PRO A 23 -1.74 24.27 -2.05
CA PRO A 23 -2.67 25.38 -2.32
C PRO A 23 -2.15 26.40 -3.34
N GLU A 24 -0.83 26.59 -3.41
CA GLU A 24 -0.17 27.52 -4.33
C GLU A 24 -0.07 26.97 -5.77
N GLY A 25 -0.64 25.80 -6.05
CA GLY A 25 -0.69 25.21 -7.38
C GLY A 25 0.59 24.49 -7.80
N ARG A 26 1.48 24.18 -6.85
CA ARG A 26 2.74 23.44 -7.09
C ARG A 26 2.66 22.04 -6.49
N TYR A 27 3.29 21.07 -7.15
CA TYR A 27 3.48 19.75 -6.58
C TYR A 27 4.71 19.73 -5.68
N GLU A 28 4.59 19.08 -4.53
CA GLU A 28 5.71 18.73 -3.66
C GLU A 28 5.83 17.22 -3.51
N LEU A 29 7.08 16.73 -3.42
CA LEU A 29 7.38 15.36 -3.02
C LEU A 29 7.12 15.24 -1.52
N PHE A 30 6.27 14.31 -1.12
CA PHE A 30 5.91 14.13 0.30
C PHE A 30 6.29 12.75 0.87
N ALA A 31 6.61 11.78 0.02
CA ALA A 31 7.14 10.48 0.40
C ALA A 31 7.92 9.86 -0.77
N THR A 32 8.67 8.82 -0.48
CA THR A 32 9.53 8.08 -1.41
C THR A 32 9.44 6.56 -1.21
N GLU A 33 10.20 5.78 -1.96
CA GLU A 33 10.36 4.33 -1.76
C GLU A 33 10.92 3.95 -0.37
N ASP A 34 11.58 4.87 0.31
CA ASP A 34 12.21 4.64 1.62
C ASP A 34 11.24 4.78 2.80
N ASP A 35 10.01 5.26 2.56
CA ASP A 35 8.98 5.40 3.58
C ASP A 35 8.29 4.04 3.87
N GLU A 36 7.93 3.77 5.13
CA GLU A 36 7.26 2.52 5.52
C GLU A 36 5.76 2.51 5.19
N ARG A 37 5.18 3.70 5.00
CA ARG A 37 3.74 3.89 4.82
C ARG A 37 3.45 5.23 4.14
N VAL A 38 2.75 5.17 3.02
CA VAL A 38 2.24 6.33 2.30
C VAL A 38 0.73 6.30 2.30
N GLU A 39 0.11 7.32 2.90
CA GLU A 39 -1.35 7.48 2.92
C GLU A 39 -1.81 8.41 1.81
N SER A 40 -2.84 8.00 1.07
CA SER A 40 -3.42 8.87 0.04
C SER A 40 -4.28 9.95 0.69
N GLY A 41 -4.04 11.21 0.29
CA GLY A 41 -4.89 12.34 0.65
C GLY A 41 -6.15 12.44 -0.21
N VAL A 42 -6.21 11.69 -1.32
CA VAL A 42 -7.36 11.68 -2.25
C VAL A 42 -8.26 10.46 -2.03
N LEU A 43 -7.69 9.30 -1.69
CA LEU A 43 -8.41 8.06 -1.44
C LEU A 43 -8.44 7.78 0.07
N ALA A 44 -9.52 8.18 0.73
CA ALA A 44 -9.64 8.03 2.18
C ALA A 44 -9.48 6.56 2.63
N GLY A 45 -8.59 6.33 3.59
CA GLY A 45 -8.30 5.01 4.14
C GLY A 45 -7.40 4.13 3.26
N PHE A 46 -7.01 4.60 2.07
CA PHE A 46 -6.01 3.92 1.25
C PHE A 46 -4.61 4.32 1.67
N TRP A 47 -3.79 3.31 1.91
CA TRP A 47 -2.36 3.47 2.18
C TRP A 47 -1.59 2.34 1.50
N LEU A 48 -0.31 2.59 1.23
CA LEU A 48 0.61 1.64 0.63
C LEU A 48 1.88 1.59 1.48
N ASN A 49 2.46 0.42 1.70
CA ASN A 49 3.87 0.30 2.06
C ASN A 49 4.68 0.25 0.74
N PRO A 50 5.48 1.28 0.41
CA PRO A 50 6.29 1.32 -0.81
C PRO A 50 7.17 0.09 -1.04
N ALA A 51 7.68 -0.56 0.02
CA ALA A 51 8.51 -1.74 -0.10
C ALA A 51 7.80 -2.92 -0.80
N TRP A 52 6.46 -3.00 -0.68
CA TRP A 52 5.66 -4.05 -1.33
C TRP A 52 5.73 -4.00 -2.85
N LEU A 53 6.04 -2.84 -3.45
CA LEU A 53 6.15 -2.70 -4.91
C LEU A 53 7.32 -3.53 -5.49
N TRP A 54 8.30 -3.88 -4.66
CA TRP A 54 9.57 -4.48 -5.08
C TRP A 54 9.74 -5.93 -4.63
N GLU A 55 8.78 -6.47 -3.86
CA GLU A 55 8.80 -7.85 -3.42
C GLU A 55 8.74 -8.80 -4.62
N ALA A 56 9.60 -9.83 -4.63
CA ALA A 56 9.69 -10.78 -5.72
C ALA A 56 8.54 -11.81 -5.72
N GLU A 57 7.95 -12.05 -4.55
CA GLU A 57 6.82 -12.94 -4.36
C GLU A 57 5.52 -12.15 -4.32
N GLU A 58 4.47 -12.68 -4.95
CA GLU A 58 3.15 -12.07 -4.91
C GLU A 58 2.58 -12.18 -3.49
N ARG A 59 2.22 -11.04 -2.89
CA ARG A 59 1.55 -11.03 -1.58
C ARG A 59 0.17 -11.65 -1.70
N ASP A 60 -0.23 -12.45 -0.70
CA ASP A 60 -1.59 -12.97 -0.59
C ASP A 60 -2.59 -11.77 -0.52
N PRO A 61 -3.52 -11.64 -1.49
CA PRO A 61 -4.41 -10.48 -1.55
C PRO A 61 -5.33 -10.35 -0.34
N LEU A 62 -5.74 -11.47 0.26
CA LEU A 62 -6.63 -11.48 1.42
C LEU A 62 -5.87 -11.07 2.68
N LEU A 63 -4.67 -11.60 2.89
CA LEU A 63 -3.79 -11.16 3.99
C LEU A 63 -3.47 -9.66 3.87
N THR A 64 -3.14 -9.21 2.66
CA THR A 64 -2.86 -7.80 2.39
C THR A 64 -4.07 -6.91 2.69
N LEU A 65 -5.28 -7.34 2.33
CA LEU A 65 -6.50 -6.62 2.69
C LEU A 65 -6.70 -6.53 4.21
N MET A 66 -6.44 -7.62 4.95
CA MET A 66 -6.58 -7.61 6.41
C MET A 66 -5.55 -6.69 7.08
N GLU A 67 -4.30 -6.71 6.61
CA GLU A 67 -3.24 -5.81 7.05
C GLU A 67 -3.59 -4.35 6.77
N THR A 68 -4.06 -4.03 5.56
CA THR A 68 -4.48 -2.66 5.20
C THR A 68 -5.63 -2.13 6.05
N ARG A 69 -6.48 -3.02 6.57
CA ARG A 69 -7.58 -2.69 7.48
C ARG A 69 -7.19 -2.68 8.96
N GLY A 70 -5.94 -2.99 9.29
CA GLY A 70 -5.43 -2.99 10.66
C GLY A 70 -6.01 -4.11 11.52
N LEU A 71 -6.39 -5.25 10.93
CA LEU A 71 -6.84 -6.40 11.70
C LEU A 71 -5.67 -6.96 12.53
N SER A 72 -5.98 -7.41 13.75
CA SER A 72 -5.00 -8.11 14.57
C SER A 72 -4.63 -9.47 13.95
N ALA A 73 -3.48 -10.01 14.35
CA ALA A 73 -3.09 -11.36 13.96
C ALA A 73 -4.15 -12.40 14.37
N GLU A 74 -4.73 -12.24 15.56
CA GLU A 74 -5.82 -13.09 16.05
C GLU A 74 -7.06 -13.02 15.16
N ALA A 75 -7.53 -11.82 14.81
CA ALA A 75 -8.68 -11.65 13.93
C ALA A 75 -8.42 -12.21 12.52
N THR A 76 -7.20 -12.05 12.03
CA THR A 76 -6.74 -12.59 10.75
C THR A 76 -6.79 -14.12 10.73
N GLU A 77 -6.27 -14.76 11.77
CA GLU A 77 -6.28 -16.23 11.91
C GLU A 77 -7.71 -16.79 12.03
N GLN A 78 -8.59 -16.09 12.76
CA GLN A 78 -10.00 -16.46 12.85
C GLN A 78 -10.70 -16.42 11.48
N ILE A 79 -10.51 -15.36 10.69
CA ILE A 79 -11.09 -15.23 9.35
C ILE A 79 -10.57 -16.32 8.42
N GLN A 80 -9.25 -16.60 8.45
CA GLN A 80 -8.68 -17.68 7.64
C GLN A 80 -9.26 -19.04 8.01
N THR A 81 -9.46 -19.31 9.30
CA THR A 81 -10.06 -20.55 9.77
C THR A 81 -11.49 -20.72 9.27
N LEU A 82 -12.30 -19.65 9.30
CA LEU A 82 -13.67 -19.66 8.78
C LEU A 82 -13.73 -19.95 7.27
N LEU A 83 -12.84 -19.33 6.50
CA LEU A 83 -12.78 -19.52 5.05
C LEU A 83 -12.30 -20.91 4.65
N ARG A 84 -11.43 -21.55 5.46
CA ARG A 84 -10.99 -22.95 5.24
C ARG A 84 -12.02 -23.97 5.72
N GLY A 85 -12.79 -23.65 6.75
CA GLY A 85 -13.79 -24.54 7.37
C GLY A 85 -15.13 -24.62 6.64
N SER A 86 -15.29 -23.96 5.50
CA SER A 86 -16.52 -23.95 4.68
C SER A 86 -16.50 -24.95 3.52
N GLU A 87 -15.47 -25.78 3.39
CA GLU A 87 -15.35 -26.86 2.38
C GLU A 87 -15.79 -28.25 2.91
N SER A 88 -16.85 -28.35 3.74
CA SER A 88 -17.44 -29.64 4.18
C SER A 88 -18.93 -29.75 3.86
#